data_AF-A0A831TE85-F1
#
_entry.id   AF-A0A831TE85-F1
#
_cell.length_a   1.000
_cell.length_b   1.000
_cell.length_c   1.000
_cell.angle_alpha   90.00
_cell.angle_beta   90.00
_cell.angle_gamma   90.00
#
_symmetry.space_group_name_H-M   'P 1'
#
loop_
_entity.id
_entity.type
_entity.pdbx_description
1 polymer ?
#
loop_
_entity_poly.entity_id
_entity_poly.type
_entity_poly.pdbx_seq_one_letter_code
_entity_poly.pdbx_strand_id
1 'polypeptide(L)'
;MDLRKIEKNYKLLLVPGHCVMDEASAESIRHFVEQGGTVIMTAYSAKVDEHNRVFGTTMPGMLSNVFGISANAFERPVYHHTDTNEGGLQKQKMDLRRENPKIRIADYMLDIPITYYEILESGTADIWKVSCLQ
;
A
#
# COMPACT_ATOMS: atom_id res chain seq x y z
N MET A 1 -4.00 10.65 -14.63
CA MET A 1 -2.95 11.62 -14.25
C MET A 1 -1.63 10.94 -14.48
N ASP A 2 -0.71 11.57 -15.19
CA ASP A 2 0.65 11.06 -15.36
C ASP A 2 1.49 11.54 -14.18
N LEU A 3 2.03 10.62 -13.38
CA LEU A 3 2.85 10.99 -12.22
C LEU A 3 4.16 11.65 -12.63
N ARG A 4 4.64 11.44 -13.86
CA ARG A 4 5.85 12.08 -14.37
C ARG A 4 5.67 13.58 -14.56
N LYS A 5 4.41 14.05 -14.62
CA LYS A 5 4.05 15.45 -14.91
C LYS A 5 2.83 15.87 -14.09
N ILE A 6 3.09 16.34 -12.87
CA ILE A 6 2.08 16.98 -12.02
C ILE A 6 1.92 18.45 -12.46
N GLU A 7 1.12 18.67 -13.52
CA GLU A 7 1.04 19.99 -14.18
C GLU A 7 0.16 21.03 -13.47
N LYS A 8 -0.73 20.59 -12.57
CA LYS A 8 -1.64 21.51 -11.86
C LYS A 8 -1.15 21.73 -10.44
N ASN A 9 -1.50 22.91 -9.90
CA ASN A 9 -1.21 23.30 -8.52
C ASN A 9 -2.12 22.58 -7.52
N TYR A 10 -1.96 21.26 -7.39
CA TYR A 10 -2.62 20.47 -6.37
C TYR A 10 -1.93 20.67 -5.01
N LYS A 11 -2.72 20.66 -3.93
CA LYS A 11 -2.18 20.62 -2.56
C LYS A 11 -2.06 19.18 -2.04
N LEU A 12 -2.83 18.26 -2.62
CA LEU A 12 -2.94 16.87 -2.23
C LEU A 12 -2.86 15.98 -3.47
N LEU A 13 -2.00 14.97 -3.41
CA LEU A 13 -1.86 13.91 -4.41
C LEU A 13 -2.30 12.58 -3.80
N LEU A 14 -3.19 11.86 -4.48
CA LEU A 14 -3.59 10.51 -4.12
C LEU A 14 -2.95 9.51 -5.09
N VAL A 15 -2.27 8.50 -4.56
CA VAL A 15 -1.59 7.45 -5.33
C VAL A 15 -2.20 6.08 -4.95
N PRO A 16 -3.33 5.69 -5.57
CA PRO A 16 -4.03 4.45 -5.25
C PRO A 16 -3.47 3.26 -6.04
N GLY A 17 -2.80 2.34 -5.36
CA GLY A 17 -2.37 1.04 -5.92
C GLY A 17 -1.49 1.16 -7.15
N HIS A 18 -0.65 2.20 -7.24
CA HIS A 18 0.22 2.45 -8.38
C HIS A 18 1.43 1.53 -8.30
N CYS A 19 1.23 0.27 -8.69
CA CYS A 19 2.15 -0.84 -8.45
C CYS A 19 3.50 -0.67 -9.19
N VAL A 20 3.46 -0.26 -10.46
CA VAL A 20 4.64 0.03 -11.28
C VAL A 20 5.11 1.45 -10.98
N MET A 21 6.36 1.63 -10.60
CA MET A 21 6.94 2.94 -10.32
C MET A 21 8.21 3.13 -11.15
N ASP A 22 8.21 4.13 -12.02
CA ASP A 22 9.43 4.55 -12.74
C ASP A 22 10.13 5.70 -11.99
N GLU A 23 11.41 5.91 -12.28
CA GLU A 23 12.25 6.92 -11.61
C GLU A 23 11.67 8.34 -11.77
N ALA A 24 11.15 8.68 -12.95
CA ALA A 24 10.57 10.00 -13.21
C ALA A 24 9.30 10.25 -12.38
N SER A 25 8.46 9.24 -12.19
CA SER A 25 7.27 9.31 -11.35
C SER A 25 7.64 9.43 -9.87
N ALA A 26 8.61 8.65 -9.41
CA ALA A 26 9.09 8.72 -8.03
C ALA A 26 9.71 10.09 -7.73
N GLU A 27 10.50 10.64 -8.65
CA GLU A 27 11.13 11.95 -8.49
C GLU A 27 10.09 13.08 -8.52
N SER A 28 9.08 12.98 -9.37
CA SER A 28 8.00 13.98 -9.36
C SER A 28 7.20 13.96 -8.05
N ILE A 29 6.96 12.78 -7.46
CA ILE A 29 6.35 12.66 -6.12
C ILE A 29 7.24 13.30 -5.06
N ARG A 30 8.55 13.02 -5.09
CA ARG A 30 9.51 13.61 -4.17
C ARG A 30 9.50 15.13 -4.25
N HIS A 31 9.62 15.68 -5.46
CA HIS A 31 9.60 17.11 -5.70
C HIS A 31 8.29 17.76 -5.22
N PHE A 32 7.15 17.10 -5.46
CA PHE A 32 5.85 17.58 -4.99
C PHE A 32 5.79 17.70 -3.46
N VAL A 33 6.35 16.73 -2.73
CA VAL A 33 6.44 16.78 -1.25
C VAL A 33 7.42 17.86 -0.79
N GLU A 34 8.59 17.98 -1.42
CA GLU A 34 9.60 19.01 -1.11
C GLU A 34 9.06 20.43 -1.28
N GLN A 35 8.14 20.64 -2.22
CA GLN A 35 7.43 21.90 -2.44
C GLN A 35 6.28 22.15 -1.45
N GLY A 36 6.07 21.27 -0.47
CA GLY A 36 5.02 21.38 0.54
C GLY A 36 3.69 20.74 0.15
N GLY A 37 3.65 19.97 -0.93
CA GLY A 37 2.50 19.15 -1.29
C GLY A 37 2.34 17.95 -0.36
N THR A 38 1.10 17.48 -0.19
CA THR A 38 0.79 16.29 0.63
C THR A 38 0.51 15.10 -0.27
N VAL A 39 1.13 13.94 0.00
CA VAL A 39 0.88 12.71 -0.76
C VAL A 39 0.25 11.66 0.15
N ILE A 40 -0.84 11.05 -0.31
CA ILE A 40 -1.43 9.86 0.31
C ILE A 40 -1.30 8.71 -0.69
N MET A 41 -0.54 7.69 -0.32
CA MET A 41 -0.33 6.50 -1.12
C MET A 41 -0.94 5.29 -0.41
N THR A 42 -1.62 4.43 -1.16
CA THR A 42 -2.15 3.19 -0.59
C THR A 42 -1.10 2.09 -0.64
N ALA A 43 -1.33 1.03 0.14
CA ALA A 43 -0.68 -0.25 -0.03
C ALA A 43 -0.77 -0.74 -1.49
N TYR A 44 0.10 -1.67 -1.86
CA TYR A 44 0.28 -2.21 -3.21
C TYR A 44 0.87 -1.24 -4.24
N SER A 45 1.38 -0.09 -3.80
CA SER A 45 2.07 0.88 -4.68
C SER A 45 3.60 0.68 -4.65
N ALA A 46 4.27 1.07 -5.75
CA ALA A 46 5.71 1.03 -5.92
C ALA A 46 6.35 -0.33 -5.57
N LYS A 47 5.77 -1.42 -6.10
CA LYS A 47 6.26 -2.79 -5.91
C LYS A 47 7.28 -3.21 -6.95
N VAL A 48 7.17 -2.68 -8.16
CA VAL A 48 8.03 -3.03 -9.29
C VAL A 48 8.45 -1.81 -10.09
N ASP A 49 9.59 -1.90 -10.77
CA ASP A 49 10.06 -0.91 -11.75
C ASP A 49 9.26 -0.98 -13.08
N GLU A 50 9.55 -0.08 -14.02
CA GLU A 50 8.94 -0.02 -15.36
C GLU A 50 9.15 -1.28 -16.20
N HIS A 51 10.10 -2.14 -15.81
CA HIS A 51 10.38 -3.43 -16.43
C HIS A 51 9.74 -4.59 -15.68
N ASN A 52 8.86 -4.31 -14.71
CA ASN A 52 8.17 -5.28 -13.88
C ASN A 52 9.12 -6.11 -13.00
N ARG A 53 10.28 -5.53 -12.64
CA ARG A 53 11.20 -6.14 -11.67
C ARG A 53 10.91 -5.59 -10.28
N VAL A 54 10.82 -6.50 -9.31
CA VAL A 54 10.69 -6.12 -7.90
C VAL A 54 11.94 -5.34 -7.49
N PHE A 55 11.74 -4.22 -6.79
CA PHE A 55 12.84 -3.41 -6.28
C PHE A 55 13.73 -4.22 -5.32
N GLY A 56 15.05 -4.10 -5.49
CA GLY A 56 16.03 -4.64 -4.54
C GLY A 56 16.23 -3.80 -3.28
N THR A 57 15.46 -2.72 -3.14
CA THR A 57 15.50 -1.78 -2.01
C THR A 57 14.27 -1.93 -1.11
N THR A 58 14.29 -1.28 0.04
CA THR A 58 13.16 -1.23 0.96
C THR A 58 11.91 -0.65 0.30
N MET A 59 10.78 -1.35 0.46
CA MET A 59 9.47 -0.89 -0.02
C MET A 59 8.89 0.24 0.85
N PRO A 60 8.12 1.19 0.30
CA PRO A 60 7.79 1.33 -1.13
C PRO A 60 9.02 1.70 -1.97
N GLY A 61 9.18 1.05 -3.11
CA GLY A 61 10.37 1.23 -3.95
C GLY A 61 10.58 2.69 -4.36
N MET A 62 11.84 3.13 -4.33
CA MET A 62 12.28 4.52 -4.58
C MET A 62 11.74 5.59 -3.62
N LEU A 63 10.71 5.29 -2.81
CA LEU A 63 9.94 6.26 -2.03
C LEU A 63 9.93 5.97 -0.52
N SER A 64 10.56 4.89 -0.06
CA SER A 64 10.63 4.54 1.37
C SER A 64 11.20 5.68 2.23
N ASN A 65 12.19 6.42 1.72
CA ASN A 65 12.73 7.60 2.39
C ASN A 65 11.80 8.83 2.36
N VAL A 66 10.93 8.95 1.34
CA VAL A 66 9.92 10.03 1.27
C VAL A 66 8.86 9.82 2.34
N PHE A 67 8.36 8.58 2.45
CA PHE A 67 7.33 8.22 3.43
C PHE A 67 7.90 7.92 4.81
N GLY A 68 9.20 7.69 4.94
CA GLY A 68 9.85 7.36 6.20
C GLY A 68 9.47 5.99 6.77
N ILE A 69 9.09 5.04 5.91
CA ILE A 69 8.60 3.70 6.31
C ILE A 69 9.28 2.58 5.52
N SER A 70 9.22 1.36 6.05
CA SER A 70 9.51 0.11 5.34
C SER A 70 8.28 -0.79 5.31
N ALA A 71 8.08 -1.54 4.23
CA ALA A 71 7.02 -2.55 4.10
C ALA A 71 7.61 -3.92 3.69
N ASN A 72 7.98 -4.73 4.68
CA ASN A 72 8.71 -5.98 4.44
C ASN A 72 7.82 -7.22 4.32
N ALA A 73 6.56 -7.13 4.76
CA ALA A 73 5.61 -8.23 4.72
C ALA A 73 4.22 -7.73 4.34
N PHE A 74 3.43 -8.63 3.77
CA PHE A 74 2.02 -8.43 3.50
C PHE A 74 1.27 -9.71 3.79
N GLU A 75 0.00 -9.57 4.13
CA GLU A 75 -0.87 -10.70 4.43
C GLU A 75 -2.17 -10.60 3.63
N ARG A 76 -2.76 -11.77 3.42
CA ARG A 76 -4.09 -11.91 2.84
C ARG A 76 -4.97 -12.67 3.84
N PRO A 77 -5.97 -12.01 4.44
CA PRO A 77 -6.84 -12.62 5.45
C PRO A 77 -7.66 -13.81 4.97
N VAL A 78 -7.85 -13.93 3.65
CA VAL A 78 -8.64 -14.98 3.03
C VAL A 78 -7.69 -15.98 2.38
N TYR A 79 -7.95 -17.27 2.61
CA TYR A 79 -7.19 -18.33 1.95
C TYR A 79 -7.29 -18.17 0.42
N HIS A 80 -6.19 -18.47 -0.26
CA HIS A 80 -6.20 -18.67 -1.70
C HIS A 80 -6.77 -20.04 -1.99
N HIS A 81 -7.83 -20.09 -2.80
CA HIS A 81 -8.37 -21.33 -3.35
C HIS A 81 -8.20 -21.26 -4.86
N THR A 82 -7.67 -22.33 -5.46
CA THR A 82 -7.84 -22.55 -6.89
C THR A 82 -9.19 -23.17 -7.13
N ASP A 83 -9.94 -22.63 -8.09
CA ASP A 83 -11.25 -23.17 -8.49
C ASP A 83 -11.13 -24.55 -9.15
N THR A 84 -9.93 -24.89 -9.62
CA THR A 84 -9.62 -26.12 -10.34
C THR A 84 -8.35 -26.78 -9.78
N ASN A 85 -8.39 -28.09 -9.58
CA ASN A 85 -7.21 -28.96 -9.48
C ASN A 85 -7.05 -29.76 -10.78
N GLU A 86 -5.87 -30.33 -11.05
CA GLU A 86 -5.54 -31.13 -12.26
C GLU A 86 -6.33 -32.47 -12.38
N GLY A 87 -7.55 -32.53 -11.86
CA GLY A 87 -8.48 -33.66 -11.96
C GLY A 87 -9.95 -33.25 -12.04
N GLY A 88 -10.25 -31.96 -12.23
CA GLY A 88 -11.61 -31.48 -12.50
C GLY A 88 -12.60 -31.57 -11.34
N LEU A 89 -12.13 -31.76 -10.10
CA LEU A 89 -13.02 -31.75 -8.93
C LEU A 89 -13.34 -30.30 -8.55
N GLN A 90 -14.62 -29.93 -8.64
CA GLN A 90 -15.11 -28.66 -8.11
C GLN A 90 -14.87 -28.60 -6.60
N LYS A 91 -14.04 -27.66 -6.16
CA LYS A 91 -13.87 -27.36 -4.73
C LYS A 91 -14.98 -26.41 -4.28
N GLN A 92 -15.67 -26.76 -3.20
CA GLN A 92 -16.54 -25.80 -2.54
C GLN A 92 -15.69 -24.68 -1.95
N LYS A 93 -15.96 -23.43 -2.33
CA LYS A 93 -15.28 -22.27 -1.76
C LYS A 93 -15.70 -22.13 -0.30
N MET A 94 -14.84 -22.57 0.59
CA MET A 94 -15.00 -22.29 2.02
C MET A 94 -14.35 -20.92 2.22
N ASP A 95 -15.14 -19.85 2.39
CA ASP A 95 -14.66 -18.48 2.65
C ASP A 95 -14.00 -18.39 4.05
N LEU A 96 -13.00 -19.23 4.29
CA LEU A 96 -12.25 -19.32 5.53
C LEU A 96 -11.34 -18.10 5.62
N ARG A 97 -11.43 -17.41 6.75
CA ARG A 97 -10.55 -16.31 7.10
C ARG A 97 -9.51 -16.78 8.11
N ARG A 98 -8.25 -16.51 7.83
CA ARG A 98 -7.12 -16.69 8.78
C ARG A 98 -7.21 -15.67 9.92
N GLU A 99 -7.75 -14.50 9.58
CA GLU A 99 -7.79 -13.33 10.44
C GLU A 99 -8.92 -12.39 9.98
N ASN A 100 -9.35 -11.50 10.87
CA ASN A 100 -10.35 -10.48 10.57
C ASN A 100 -9.84 -9.10 11.00
N PRO A 101 -8.84 -8.55 10.29
CA PRO A 101 -8.29 -7.24 10.60
C PRO A 101 -9.38 -6.18 10.44
N LYS A 102 -9.35 -5.19 11.32
CA LYS A 102 -10.31 -4.08 11.36
C LYS A 102 -9.56 -2.76 11.29
N ILE A 103 -10.20 -1.73 10.75
CA ILE A 103 -9.59 -0.40 10.67
C ILE A 103 -10.07 0.41 11.87
N ARG A 104 -9.14 0.95 12.66
CA ARG A 104 -9.46 1.93 13.71
C ARG A 104 -9.24 3.33 13.18
N ILE A 105 -10.26 4.18 13.25
CA ILE A 105 -10.21 5.59 12.87
C ILE A 105 -10.67 6.40 14.07
N ALA A 106 -9.74 7.07 14.76
CA ALA A 106 -9.99 7.69 16.05
C ALA A 106 -10.70 6.69 16.99
N ASP A 107 -11.90 7.01 17.47
CA ASP A 107 -12.67 6.19 18.40
C ASP A 107 -13.58 5.16 17.69
N TYR A 108 -13.59 5.12 16.36
CA TYR A 108 -14.46 4.25 15.56
C TYR A 108 -13.70 3.03 15.04
N MET A 109 -14.36 1.87 15.14
CA MET A 109 -13.89 0.62 14.53
C MET A 109 -14.71 0.33 13.28
N LEU A 110 -14.06 0.32 12.13
CA LEU A 110 -14.65 -0.05 10.85
C LEU A 110 -14.40 -1.54 10.57
N ASP A 111 -15.47 -2.31 10.57
CA ASP A 111 -15.47 -3.75 10.26
C ASP A 111 -15.88 -3.94 8.79
N ILE A 112 -14.91 -3.74 7.90
CA ILE A 112 -15.05 -3.99 6.47
C ILE A 112 -14.20 -5.18 6.05
N PRO A 113 -14.58 -5.92 4.99
CA PRO A 113 -13.76 -7.02 4.49
C PRO A 113 -12.42 -6.50 3.95
N ILE A 114 -11.33 -6.72 4.70
CA ILE A 114 -9.97 -6.46 4.26
C ILE A 114 -9.42 -7.74 3.63
N THR A 115 -8.90 -7.63 2.40
CA THR A 115 -8.38 -8.77 1.62
C THR A 115 -6.86 -8.73 1.43
N TYR A 116 -6.24 -7.61 1.78
CA TYR A 116 -4.81 -7.35 1.69
C TYR A 116 -4.43 -6.24 2.68
N TYR A 117 -3.32 -6.42 3.38
CA TYR A 117 -2.66 -5.32 4.10
C TYR A 117 -1.15 -5.56 4.16
N GLU A 118 -0.41 -4.48 4.39
CA GLU A 118 1.04 -4.50 4.54
C GLU A 118 1.41 -4.24 5.99
N ILE A 119 2.46 -4.91 6.45
CA ILE A 119 3.04 -4.69 7.77
C ILE A 119 4.14 -3.64 7.59
N LEU A 120 3.94 -2.49 8.23
CA LEU A 120 4.83 -1.35 8.11
C LEU A 120 5.72 -1.24 9.34
N GLU A 121 6.99 -0.90 9.12
CA GLU A 121 7.87 -0.41 10.17
C GLU A 121 8.17 1.06 9.90
N SER A 122 8.20 1.87 10.96
CA SER A 122 8.60 3.28 10.82
C SER A 122 10.12 3.41 10.88
N GLY A 123 10.67 4.21 9.98
CA GLY A 123 12.01 4.78 10.07
C GLY A 123 11.94 6.20 10.61
N THR A 124 11.78 7.17 9.70
CA THR A 124 11.67 8.61 10.03
C THR A 124 10.23 9.09 10.15
N ALA A 125 9.24 8.23 9.91
CA ALA A 125 7.83 8.60 9.97
C ALA A 125 7.32 8.73 11.41
N ASP A 126 6.57 9.80 11.67
CA ASP A 126 5.86 9.94 12.95
C ASP A 126 4.66 8.99 13.00
N ILE A 127 4.60 8.15 14.05
CA ILE A 127 3.44 7.31 14.32
C ILE A 127 2.49 8.04 15.25
N TRP A 128 1.34 8.43 14.71
CA TRP A 128 0.29 9.06 15.51
C TRP A 128 -0.47 7.97 16.24
N LYS A 129 -0.20 7.82 17.55
CA LYS A 129 -0.96 6.90 18.39
C LYS A 129 -2.38 7.41 18.51
N VAL A 130 -3.34 6.59 18.12
CA VAL A 130 -4.74 6.79 18.46
C VAL A 130 -4.87 6.59 19.98
N SER A 131 -4.94 7.68 20.74
CA SER A 131 -5.10 7.64 22.20
C SER A 131 -6.45 7.07 22.57
N CYS A 132 -6.46 6.11 23.48
CA CYS A 132 -7.68 5.61 24.11
C CYS A 132 -8.17 6.67 25.09
N LEU A 133 -9.33 7.29 24.87
CA LEU A 133 -10.09 7.86 25.98
C LEU A 133 -10.62 6.67 26.79
N GLN A 134 -10.18 6.55 28.05
CA GLN A 134 -10.68 5.56 29.00
C GLN A 134 -12.13 5.85 29.39
#